data_AF-A0AAD9T3R0-F1
#
_entry.id   AF-A0AAD9T3R0-F1
#
_cell.length_a   1.000
_cell.length_b   1.000
_cell.length_c   1.000
_cell.angle_alpha   90.00
_cell.angle_beta   90.00
_cell.angle_gamma   90.00
#
_symmetry.space_group_name_H-M   'P 1'
#
loop_
_entity.id
_entity.type
_entity.pdbx_description
1 polymer ?
#
loop_
_entity_poly.entity_id
_entity_poly.type
_entity_poly.pdbx_seq_one_letter_code
_entity_poly.pdbx_strand_id
1 'polypeptide(L)'
;MSTNNNLQVDKKSLKLPYPPILPNELWAQIFSLLNLKDIQAVRLTWRQWTDIASYYLFKPMFVFRRNRKDIEIFENVMNNPGMVAGISALRFETGQMGIFCIASRLGELYSLETNLLETMEGANSRSAEGIVASVGARMVAASVDSRWNIQVHDAGQDFKDSSRLAKILQSITALKKIHITRTSTCWIDDNLLHAWAVGTQNYYFKKSNEELISLFKVIEDKNQSLEEFKHDQIPVTFFSLPRIGVLMQPLSNLRTLHIIFGATQTPMKVFWIGLGSVLCSMQALEDLRFGFSYTDIGLELTHTGVWNCSHDVSCWYVPLWMIFGSHTWSHLKKLKLEGMVFCEKGLAEFLERHAANIRELDLSGIALWQGSFEGLFRRLRNSLRLDSCHIWGLLRALQTHNEDWYILPSKPVFYSEREFWPPRYAAYMEDCFHGFLPSLNHCRREGLGKMLQEFLISDGPWPMTDKDTLAPYLGQRSFRRPGSYTTEELKQRWSSDVALEKGNRDWDRGWGVDGDISPFTHKEVLENYTDRRQYDCFGFNKAGYDDNGTHHTNAVVSQWPNLDNPLHEATARRRILKLIKDQIPRLYDVEIGE
;
A
#
# COMPACT_ATOMS: atom_id res chain seq x y z
N MET A 1 -18.54 19.61 60.02
CA MET A 1 -18.97 21.02 60.03
C MET A 1 -19.57 21.34 58.68
N SER A 2 -20.80 21.83 58.71
CA SER A 2 -21.59 22.30 57.56
C SER A 2 -20.93 23.48 56.88
N THR A 3 -20.92 23.48 55.55
CA THR A 3 -21.29 24.66 54.75
C THR A 3 -21.90 24.19 53.43
N ASN A 4 -23.23 24.25 53.40
CA ASN A 4 -24.02 24.39 52.18
C ASN A 4 -23.47 25.53 51.33
N ASN A 5 -23.27 25.29 50.04
CA ASN A 5 -23.52 26.31 49.02
C ASN A 5 -24.27 25.64 47.88
N ASN A 6 -25.60 25.78 47.96
CA ASN A 6 -26.54 25.58 46.88
C ASN A 6 -26.14 26.49 45.71
N LEU A 7 -25.40 25.96 44.75
CA LEU A 7 -25.43 26.48 43.39
C LEU A 7 -26.70 25.92 42.73
N GLN A 8 -27.79 26.65 42.91
CA GLN A 8 -28.92 26.61 41.99
C GLN A 8 -28.35 26.86 40.59
N VAL A 9 -28.27 25.80 39.79
CA VAL A 9 -28.07 25.92 38.35
C VAL A 9 -29.35 26.54 37.81
N ASP A 10 -29.32 27.85 37.73
CA ASP A 10 -30.34 28.66 37.08
C ASP A 10 -30.44 28.15 35.64
N LYS A 11 -31.53 27.43 35.32
CA LYS A 11 -31.88 26.99 33.95
C LYS A 11 -32.26 28.21 33.11
N LYS A 12 -31.37 29.18 32.95
CA LYS A 12 -31.45 30.10 31.82
C LYS A 12 -31.10 29.28 30.60
N SER A 13 -32.11 28.99 29.79
CA SER A 13 -31.87 28.56 28.42
C SER A 13 -30.96 29.61 27.78
N LEU A 14 -29.69 29.24 27.58
CA LEU A 14 -28.80 29.96 26.69
C LEU A 14 -29.47 29.92 25.33
N LYS A 15 -30.24 30.97 25.01
CA LYS A 15 -30.72 31.21 23.66
C LYS A 15 -29.45 31.30 22.82
N LEU A 16 -29.22 30.26 22.03
CA LEU A 16 -28.14 30.24 21.04
C LEU A 16 -28.25 31.55 20.24
N PRO A 17 -27.17 32.32 20.10
CA PRO A 17 -27.21 33.56 19.35
C PRO A 17 -27.77 33.29 17.95
N TYR A 18 -28.66 34.16 17.50
CA TYR A 18 -29.17 34.09 16.13
C TYR A 18 -27.97 34.07 15.17
N PRO A 19 -27.99 33.17 14.17
CA PRO A 19 -26.93 33.13 13.17
C PRO A 19 -26.76 34.51 12.51
N PRO A 20 -25.52 34.94 12.23
CA PRO A 20 -25.31 36.19 11.51
C PRO A 20 -26.01 36.14 10.15
N ILE A 21 -26.72 37.23 9.82
CA ILE A 21 -27.42 37.38 8.54
C ILE A 21 -26.35 37.72 7.49
N LEU A 22 -25.93 36.71 6.73
CA LEU A 22 -25.02 36.84 5.61
C LEU A 22 -25.66 36.25 4.35
N PRO A 23 -25.36 36.78 3.15
CA PRO A 23 -25.73 36.15 1.89
C PRO A 23 -25.24 34.70 1.78
N ASN A 24 -25.95 33.89 1.00
CA ASN A 24 -25.64 32.47 0.80
C ASN A 24 -24.22 32.26 0.25
N GLU A 25 -23.75 33.18 -0.59
CA GLU A 25 -22.42 33.17 -1.18
C GLU A 25 -21.32 33.31 -0.12
N LEU A 26 -21.54 34.19 0.88
CA LEU A 26 -20.59 34.34 2.00
C LEU A 26 -20.61 33.11 2.91
N TRP A 27 -21.78 32.51 3.17
CA TRP A 27 -21.84 31.25 3.89
C TRP A 27 -21.14 30.11 3.15
N ALA A 28 -21.28 30.04 1.82
CA ALA A 28 -20.55 29.07 1.01
C ALA A 28 -19.03 29.27 1.12
N GLN A 29 -18.55 30.51 1.13
CA GLN A 29 -17.13 30.82 1.38
C GLN A 29 -16.68 30.47 2.80
N ILE A 30 -17.55 30.67 3.81
CA ILE A 30 -17.23 30.26 5.18
C ILE A 30 -17.12 28.74 5.24
N PHE A 31 -18.11 28.00 4.75
CA PHE A 31 -18.11 26.53 4.78
C PHE A 31 -16.95 25.92 3.98
N SER A 32 -16.47 26.58 2.93
CA SER A 32 -15.31 26.10 2.17
C SER A 32 -13.99 26.18 2.96
N LEU A 33 -13.93 26.99 4.02
CA LEU A 33 -12.77 27.15 4.89
C LEU A 33 -12.90 26.36 6.21
N LEU A 34 -14.09 25.89 6.55
CA LEU A 34 -14.33 25.13 7.79
C LEU A 34 -13.95 23.65 7.63
N ASN A 35 -13.49 23.04 8.74
CA ASN A 35 -13.33 21.60 8.80
C ASN A 35 -14.69 20.90 8.99
N LEU A 36 -14.73 19.58 8.77
CA LEU A 36 -15.96 18.80 8.85
C LEU A 36 -16.65 18.88 10.22
N LYS A 37 -15.89 18.94 11.33
CA LYS A 37 -16.49 19.02 12.68
C LYS A 37 -17.23 20.33 12.87
N ASP A 38 -16.65 21.43 12.40
CA ASP A 38 -17.28 22.76 12.49
C ASP A 38 -18.49 22.86 11.56
N ILE A 39 -18.42 22.29 10.35
CA ILE A 39 -19.57 22.18 9.44
C ILE A 39 -20.72 21.43 10.12
N GLN A 40 -20.43 20.29 10.76
CA GLN A 40 -21.43 19.51 11.49
C GLN A 40 -22.01 20.28 12.67
N ALA A 41 -21.17 20.97 13.45
CA ALA A 41 -21.61 21.79 14.57
C ALA A 41 -22.54 22.92 14.12
N VAL A 42 -22.18 23.63 13.04
CA VAL A 42 -23.01 24.68 12.45
C VAL A 42 -24.36 24.13 11.97
N ARG A 43 -24.38 22.97 11.30
CA ARG A 43 -25.65 22.34 10.86
C ARG A 43 -26.56 21.96 12.01
N LEU A 44 -25.99 21.41 13.09
CA LEU A 44 -26.74 21.02 14.28
C LEU A 44 -27.28 22.24 15.05
N THR A 45 -26.55 23.35 15.01
CA THR A 45 -26.88 24.58 15.76
C THR A 45 -27.83 25.49 14.97
N TRP A 46 -27.62 25.64 13.66
CA TRP A 46 -28.31 26.59 12.79
C TRP A 46 -28.92 25.89 11.56
N ARG A 47 -30.13 25.36 11.72
CA ARG A 47 -30.84 24.59 10.69
C ARG A 47 -31.00 25.33 9.35
N GLN A 48 -31.10 26.66 9.36
CA GLN A 48 -31.27 27.46 8.14
C GLN A 48 -30.10 27.31 7.14
N TRP A 49 -28.92 26.91 7.61
CA TRP A 49 -27.74 26.72 6.76
C TRP A 49 -27.52 25.26 6.35
N THR A 50 -28.47 24.36 6.68
CA THR A 50 -28.33 22.92 6.41
C THR A 50 -28.12 22.65 4.93
N ASP A 51 -28.84 23.35 4.05
CA ASP A 51 -28.78 23.10 2.61
C ASP A 51 -27.41 23.47 2.03
N ILE A 52 -26.90 24.66 2.37
CA ILE A 52 -25.57 25.11 1.94
C ILE A 52 -24.47 24.21 2.52
N ALA A 53 -24.56 23.91 3.81
CA ALA A 53 -23.55 23.11 4.50
C ALA A 53 -23.52 21.65 4.06
N SER A 54 -24.66 21.11 3.58
CA SER A 54 -24.76 19.71 3.14
C SER A 54 -23.80 19.39 2.00
N TYR A 55 -23.59 20.35 1.09
CA TYR A 55 -22.61 20.26 0.01
C TYR A 55 -21.16 20.03 0.51
N TYR A 56 -20.82 20.50 1.71
CA TYR A 56 -19.45 20.43 2.23
C TYR A 56 -19.17 19.19 3.09
N LEU A 57 -20.18 18.37 3.42
CA LEU A 57 -20.00 17.22 4.31
C LEU A 57 -19.09 16.13 3.75
N PHE A 58 -19.17 15.93 2.43
CA PHE A 58 -18.44 14.89 1.71
C PHE A 58 -17.60 15.50 0.59
N LYS A 59 -17.34 16.82 0.64
CA LYS A 59 -16.55 17.49 -0.38
C LYS A 59 -15.06 17.28 -0.13
N PRO A 60 -14.27 16.98 -1.17
CA PRO A 60 -14.68 16.53 -2.51
C PRO A 60 -14.93 15.02 -2.60
N MET A 61 -14.68 14.27 -1.52
CA MET A 61 -14.56 12.82 -1.52
C MET A 61 -15.46 12.14 -0.48
N PHE A 62 -16.22 11.14 -0.94
CA PHE A 62 -16.82 10.14 -0.05
C PHE A 62 -15.92 8.91 0.06
N VAL A 63 -15.74 8.41 1.28
CA VAL A 63 -14.87 7.27 1.57
C VAL A 63 -15.72 6.10 2.04
N PHE A 64 -15.70 5.01 1.29
CA PHE A 64 -16.27 3.73 1.70
C PHE A 64 -15.25 2.94 2.51
N ARG A 65 -15.48 2.82 3.81
CA ARG A 65 -14.64 2.08 4.75
C ARG A 65 -15.21 0.71 5.03
N ARG A 66 -14.37 -0.31 4.94
CA ARG A 66 -14.77 -1.71 5.07
C ARG A 66 -15.51 -2.06 6.38
N ASN A 67 -15.17 -1.41 7.49
CA ASN A 67 -15.74 -1.68 8.82
C ASN A 67 -17.01 -0.87 9.16
N ARG A 68 -17.65 -0.26 8.16
CA ARG A 68 -18.87 0.53 8.32
C ARG A 68 -19.91 0.12 7.32
N LYS A 69 -21.17 0.39 7.59
CA LYS A 69 -22.27 0.21 6.63
C LYS A 69 -22.32 1.39 5.66
N ASP A 70 -21.20 1.70 5.02
CA ASP A 70 -21.03 2.92 4.22
C ASP A 70 -21.83 2.88 2.91
N ILE A 71 -22.12 1.70 2.35
CA ILE A 71 -23.06 1.59 1.22
C ILE A 71 -24.47 1.98 1.66
N GLU A 72 -24.96 1.47 2.80
CA GLU A 72 -26.29 1.85 3.34
C GLU A 72 -26.32 3.34 3.75
N ILE A 73 -25.23 3.86 4.31
CA ILE A 73 -25.09 5.30 4.60
C ILE A 73 -25.16 6.08 3.29
N PHE A 74 -24.45 5.64 2.25
CA PHE A 74 -24.44 6.30 0.95
C PHE A 74 -25.82 6.24 0.29
N GLU A 75 -26.58 5.17 0.43
CA GLU A 75 -27.97 5.09 -0.01
C GLU A 75 -28.86 6.19 0.60
N ASN A 76 -28.61 6.57 1.86
CA ASN A 76 -29.27 7.72 2.47
C ASN A 76 -28.73 9.06 1.92
N VAL A 77 -27.43 9.15 1.64
CA VAL A 77 -26.81 10.33 1.00
C VAL A 77 -27.38 10.57 -0.39
N MET A 78 -27.60 9.51 -1.18
CA MET A 78 -28.20 9.58 -2.53
C MET A 78 -29.58 10.24 -2.54
N ASN A 79 -30.34 10.13 -1.44
CA ASN A 79 -31.65 10.78 -1.30
C ASN A 79 -31.56 12.28 -1.00
N ASN A 80 -30.35 12.83 -0.82
CA ASN A 80 -30.11 14.25 -0.56
C ASN A 80 -29.23 14.87 -1.67
N PRO A 81 -29.83 15.53 -2.69
CA PRO A 81 -29.08 16.09 -3.81
C PRO A 81 -27.99 17.09 -3.39
N GLY A 82 -28.21 17.84 -2.30
CA GLY A 82 -27.24 18.81 -1.79
C GLY A 82 -25.95 18.14 -1.30
N MET A 83 -26.05 16.97 -0.65
CA MET A 83 -24.87 16.21 -0.21
C MET A 83 -24.12 15.60 -1.39
N VAL A 84 -24.85 15.01 -2.35
CA VAL A 84 -24.24 14.34 -3.52
C VAL A 84 -23.55 15.34 -4.43
N ALA A 85 -24.10 16.54 -4.59
CA ALA A 85 -23.52 17.59 -5.43
C ALA A 85 -22.09 18.00 -5.02
N GLY A 86 -21.72 17.80 -3.75
CA GLY A 86 -20.38 18.06 -3.23
C GLY A 86 -19.34 17.00 -3.59
N ILE A 87 -19.78 15.82 -4.01
CA ILE A 87 -18.92 14.65 -4.22
C ILE A 87 -18.45 14.65 -5.68
N SER A 88 -17.13 14.68 -5.87
CA SER A 88 -16.46 14.57 -7.17
C SER A 88 -15.43 13.44 -7.21
N ALA A 89 -15.15 12.84 -6.06
CA ALA A 89 -14.23 11.72 -5.90
C ALA A 89 -14.84 10.64 -5.01
N LEU A 90 -14.55 9.38 -5.32
CA LEU A 90 -14.84 8.25 -4.44
C LEU A 90 -13.54 7.58 -4.02
N ARG A 91 -13.47 7.17 -2.75
CA ARG A 91 -12.40 6.28 -2.26
C ARG A 91 -12.98 5.00 -1.70
N PHE A 92 -12.48 3.87 -2.17
CA PHE A 92 -12.83 2.54 -1.67
C PHE A 92 -11.66 1.98 -0.86
N GLU A 93 -11.89 1.69 0.42
CA GLU A 93 -10.94 0.97 1.27
C GLU A 93 -11.28 -0.52 1.19
N THR A 94 -10.60 -1.25 0.31
CA THR A 94 -10.90 -2.66 -0.02
C THR A 94 -9.95 -3.66 0.62
N GLY A 95 -9.00 -3.18 1.41
CA GLY A 95 -8.02 -4.00 2.07
C GLY A 95 -8.60 -5.11 2.95
N GLN A 96 -8.04 -6.32 2.87
CA GLN A 96 -8.43 -7.43 3.74
C GLN A 96 -7.21 -8.30 4.04
N MET A 97 -7.07 -8.65 5.31
CA MET A 97 -6.04 -9.52 5.83
C MET A 97 -6.67 -10.47 6.84
N GLY A 98 -6.16 -11.70 6.92
CA GLY A 98 -6.64 -12.68 7.88
C GLY A 98 -6.20 -12.37 9.32
N ILE A 99 -7.03 -12.76 10.31
CA ILE A 99 -6.77 -12.47 11.73
C ILE A 99 -5.48 -13.12 12.23
N PHE A 100 -5.06 -14.22 11.60
CA PHE A 100 -3.80 -14.90 11.89
C PHE A 100 -2.60 -13.95 11.75
N CYS A 101 -2.60 -13.09 10.74
CA CYS A 101 -1.44 -12.25 10.44
C CYS A 101 -1.29 -11.13 11.48
N ILE A 102 -2.40 -10.51 11.89
CA ILE A 102 -2.43 -9.56 13.02
C ILE A 102 -1.97 -10.26 14.29
N ALA A 103 -2.56 -11.43 14.60
CA ALA A 103 -2.23 -12.20 15.79
C ALA A 103 -0.76 -12.62 15.84
N SER A 104 -0.21 -13.03 14.69
CA SER A 104 1.18 -13.44 14.53
C SER A 104 2.12 -12.29 14.89
N ARG A 105 1.89 -11.09 14.32
CA ARG A 105 2.78 -9.94 14.57
C ARG A 105 2.63 -9.39 16.00
N LEU A 106 1.41 -9.34 16.53
CA LEU A 106 1.18 -8.96 17.92
C LEU A 106 1.82 -9.97 18.89
N GLY A 107 1.74 -11.27 18.58
CA GLY A 107 2.30 -12.34 19.39
C GLY A 107 3.83 -12.35 19.41
N GLU A 108 4.48 -12.14 18.27
CA GLU A 108 5.94 -11.98 18.16
C GLU A 108 6.44 -10.87 19.10
N LEU A 109 5.84 -9.67 18.98
CA LEU A 109 6.24 -8.51 19.77
C LEU A 109 5.91 -8.69 21.25
N TYR A 110 4.77 -9.30 21.57
CA TYR A 110 4.41 -9.67 22.94
C TYR A 110 5.44 -10.62 23.56
N SER A 111 5.90 -11.62 22.80
CA SER A 111 6.92 -12.58 23.26
C SER A 111 8.24 -11.89 23.57
N LEU A 112 8.72 -11.04 22.65
CA LEU A 112 9.98 -10.30 22.79
C LEU A 112 9.96 -9.36 24.00
N GLU A 113 8.91 -8.55 24.14
CA GLU A 113 8.80 -7.56 25.22
C GLU A 113 8.60 -8.22 26.60
N THR A 114 7.87 -9.34 26.66
CA THR A 114 7.70 -10.12 27.91
C THR A 114 9.03 -10.71 28.37
N ASN A 115 9.77 -11.37 27.47
CA ASN A 115 11.07 -11.95 27.82
C ASN A 115 12.07 -10.86 28.21
N LEU A 116 12.05 -9.71 27.52
CA LEU A 116 12.88 -8.57 27.89
C LEU A 116 12.56 -8.07 29.30
N LEU A 117 11.28 -7.93 29.64
CA LEU A 117 10.85 -7.51 30.98
C LEU A 117 11.38 -8.45 32.08
N GLU A 118 11.29 -9.77 31.86
CA GLU A 118 11.78 -10.78 32.79
C GLU A 118 13.31 -10.69 32.99
N THR A 119 14.07 -10.37 31.93
CA THR A 119 15.53 -10.14 32.07
C THR A 119 15.88 -8.83 32.80
N MET A 120 14.94 -7.90 32.91
CA MET A 120 15.14 -6.58 33.53
C MET A 120 14.75 -6.53 35.01
N GLU A 121 14.30 -7.63 35.61
CA GLU A 121 14.04 -7.72 37.06
C GLU A 121 15.33 -7.40 37.86
N GLY A 122 15.48 -6.13 38.25
CA GLY A 122 16.68 -5.58 38.93
C GLY A 122 17.19 -4.23 38.40
N ALA A 123 16.72 -3.76 37.23
CA ALA A 123 17.11 -2.48 36.62
C ALA A 123 16.02 -1.38 36.79
N ASN A 124 16.43 -0.10 36.77
CA ASN A 124 15.63 1.11 37.04
C ASN A 124 14.13 1.08 36.66
N SER A 125 13.27 1.56 37.56
CA SER A 125 11.80 1.44 37.49
C SER A 125 11.13 2.06 36.25
N ARG A 126 11.66 3.17 35.71
CA ARG A 126 11.01 3.89 34.59
C ARG A 126 11.05 3.15 33.25
N SER A 127 12.07 2.32 32.99
CA SER A 127 12.13 1.53 31.74
C SER A 127 11.23 0.30 31.80
N ALA A 128 11.08 -0.31 32.98
CA ALA A 128 10.19 -1.45 33.19
C ALA A 128 8.71 -1.06 33.08
N GLU A 129 8.31 0.09 33.63
CA GLU A 129 6.94 0.63 33.50
C GLU A 129 6.51 0.83 32.04
N GLY A 130 7.43 1.33 31.20
CA GLY A 130 7.17 1.50 29.76
C GLY A 130 6.95 0.18 29.02
N ILE A 131 7.74 -0.85 29.34
CA ILE A 131 7.61 -2.19 28.74
C ILE A 131 6.32 -2.87 29.20
N VAL A 132 5.96 -2.78 30.49
CA VAL A 132 4.68 -3.30 31.02
C VAL A 132 3.50 -2.66 30.32
N ALA A 133 3.53 -1.33 30.12
CA ALA A 133 2.48 -0.63 29.39
C ALA A 133 2.39 -1.09 27.92
N SER A 134 3.53 -1.34 27.27
CA SER A 134 3.59 -1.86 25.90
C SER A 134 2.99 -3.27 25.77
N VAL A 135 3.37 -4.19 26.66
CA VAL A 135 2.81 -5.56 26.73
C VAL A 135 1.29 -5.53 26.91
N GLY A 136 0.80 -4.69 27.83
CA GLY A 136 -0.64 -4.48 28.04
C GLY A 136 -1.35 -3.93 26.80
N ALA A 137 -0.72 -2.98 26.10
CA ALA A 137 -1.26 -2.39 24.88
C ALA A 137 -1.45 -3.42 23.75
N ARG A 138 -0.62 -4.46 23.64
CA ARG A 138 -0.79 -5.55 22.65
C ARG A 138 -2.06 -6.36 22.88
N MET A 139 -2.38 -6.64 24.14
CA MET A 139 -3.61 -7.36 24.50
C MET A 139 -4.87 -6.52 24.22
N VAL A 140 -4.77 -5.20 24.45
CA VAL A 140 -5.83 -4.25 24.06
C VAL A 140 -5.98 -4.20 22.55
N ALA A 141 -4.87 -4.13 21.81
CA ALA A 141 -4.86 -4.13 20.34
C ALA A 141 -5.57 -5.37 19.77
N ALA A 142 -5.28 -6.57 20.29
CA ALA A 142 -6.00 -7.79 19.92
C ALA A 142 -7.54 -7.68 20.14
N SER A 143 -7.97 -7.01 21.22
CA SER A 143 -9.39 -6.77 21.49
C SER A 143 -10.00 -5.65 20.62
N VAL A 144 -9.17 -4.76 20.06
CA VAL A 144 -9.61 -3.77 19.08
C VAL A 144 -9.77 -4.43 17.71
N ASP A 145 -8.85 -5.32 17.33
CA ASP A 145 -8.90 -6.09 16.08
C ASP A 145 -10.14 -6.98 16.03
N SER A 146 -10.46 -7.70 17.11
CA SER A 146 -11.68 -8.51 17.20
C SER A 146 -12.94 -7.70 16.89
N ARG A 147 -13.10 -6.52 17.48
CA ARG A 147 -14.23 -5.61 17.21
C ARG A 147 -14.24 -5.11 15.78
N TRP A 148 -13.09 -4.77 15.22
CA TRP A 148 -13.00 -4.34 13.83
C TRP A 148 -13.38 -5.47 12.87
N ASN A 149 -12.93 -6.70 13.14
CA ASN A 149 -13.27 -7.87 12.37
C ASN A 149 -14.79 -8.12 12.37
N ILE A 150 -15.43 -8.08 13.55
CA ILE A 150 -16.91 -8.14 13.68
C ILE A 150 -17.57 -7.07 12.81
N GLN A 151 -17.12 -5.82 12.93
CA GLN A 151 -17.67 -4.71 12.14
C GLN A 151 -17.53 -4.91 10.63
N VAL A 152 -16.41 -5.47 10.17
CA VAL A 152 -16.20 -5.78 8.74
C VAL A 152 -17.16 -6.86 8.26
N HIS A 153 -17.35 -7.93 9.03
CA HIS A 153 -18.30 -8.99 8.68
C HIS A 153 -19.75 -8.50 8.74
N ASP A 154 -20.12 -7.73 9.77
CA ASP A 154 -21.45 -7.13 9.93
C ASP A 154 -21.78 -6.10 8.84
N ALA A 155 -20.76 -5.39 8.34
CA ALA A 155 -20.91 -4.42 7.27
C ALA A 155 -21.10 -5.07 5.90
N GLY A 156 -20.46 -6.22 5.64
CA GLY A 156 -20.66 -7.00 4.41
C GLY A 156 -20.31 -6.26 3.12
N GLN A 157 -19.40 -5.27 3.16
CA GLN A 157 -19.06 -4.43 2.01
C GLN A 157 -17.93 -5.02 1.16
N ASP A 158 -18.26 -5.94 0.27
CA ASP A 158 -17.27 -6.54 -0.64
C ASP A 158 -17.19 -5.89 -2.03
N PHE A 159 -17.99 -4.87 -2.32
CA PHE A 159 -18.02 -4.15 -3.62
C PHE A 159 -18.09 -5.06 -4.86
N LYS A 160 -18.57 -6.30 -4.72
CA LYS A 160 -18.72 -7.22 -5.86
C LYS A 160 -20.04 -7.02 -6.60
N ASP A 161 -21.05 -6.49 -5.89
CA ASP A 161 -22.38 -6.22 -6.43
C ASP A 161 -22.38 -5.04 -7.42
N SER A 162 -22.34 -5.37 -8.70
CA SER A 162 -22.39 -4.41 -9.80
C SER A 162 -23.67 -3.56 -9.79
N SER A 163 -24.80 -4.07 -9.27
CA SER A 163 -26.06 -3.32 -9.23
C SER A 163 -26.03 -2.19 -8.20
N ARG A 164 -25.44 -2.45 -7.01
CA ARG A 164 -25.24 -1.43 -5.98
C ARG A 164 -24.19 -0.41 -6.41
N LEU A 165 -23.07 -0.86 -6.96
CA LEU A 165 -22.05 0.03 -7.53
C LEU A 165 -22.64 0.91 -8.64
N ALA A 166 -23.48 0.36 -9.51
CA ALA A 166 -24.17 1.14 -10.55
C ALA A 166 -25.02 2.27 -9.97
N LYS A 167 -25.81 1.99 -8.93
CA LYS A 167 -26.61 3.02 -8.26
C LYS A 167 -25.73 4.12 -7.67
N ILE A 168 -24.64 3.75 -6.98
CA ILE A 168 -23.68 4.70 -6.41
C ILE A 168 -23.10 5.60 -7.51
N LEU A 169 -22.51 5.02 -8.56
CA LEU A 169 -21.84 5.80 -9.61
C LEU A 169 -22.83 6.66 -10.40
N GLN A 170 -24.06 6.21 -10.62
CA GLN A 170 -25.09 6.99 -11.32
C GLN A 170 -25.60 8.18 -10.52
N SER A 171 -25.61 8.08 -9.18
CA SER A 171 -26.09 9.18 -8.34
C SER A 171 -25.18 10.41 -8.40
N ILE A 172 -23.88 10.22 -8.69
CA ILE A 172 -22.87 11.29 -8.65
C ILE A 172 -22.62 11.82 -10.06
N THR A 173 -23.31 12.90 -10.43
CA THR A 173 -23.17 13.51 -11.77
C THR A 173 -21.78 14.10 -12.03
N ALA A 174 -21.08 14.55 -10.99
CA ALA A 174 -19.78 15.23 -11.10
C ALA A 174 -18.58 14.31 -10.81
N LEU A 175 -18.77 12.98 -10.86
CA LEU A 175 -17.72 12.03 -10.53
C LEU A 175 -16.57 12.12 -11.55
N LYS A 176 -15.38 12.49 -11.06
CA LYS A 176 -14.17 12.62 -11.88
C LYS A 176 -13.05 11.70 -11.43
N LYS A 177 -13.07 11.26 -10.17
CA LYS A 177 -11.94 10.58 -9.54
C LYS A 177 -12.38 9.33 -8.80
N ILE A 178 -11.62 8.25 -8.97
CA ILE A 178 -11.79 7.05 -8.16
C ILE A 178 -10.43 6.62 -7.61
N HIS A 179 -10.39 6.45 -6.28
CA HIS A 179 -9.23 5.94 -5.56
C HIS A 179 -9.58 4.61 -4.90
N ILE A 180 -8.67 3.66 -4.97
CA ILE A 180 -8.80 2.38 -4.29
C ILE A 180 -7.55 2.19 -3.44
N THR A 181 -7.77 1.96 -2.14
CA THR A 181 -6.69 1.62 -1.24
C THR A 181 -6.92 0.26 -0.60
N ARG A 182 -5.86 -0.53 -0.61
CA ARG A 182 -5.77 -1.83 0.00
C ARG A 182 -4.92 -1.76 1.25
N THR A 183 -3.81 -1.05 1.18
CA THR A 183 -2.82 -1.00 2.25
C THR A 183 -3.14 0.05 3.31
N SER A 184 -3.71 1.18 2.92
CA SER A 184 -3.86 2.33 3.81
C SER A 184 -5.21 2.33 4.53
N THR A 185 -5.23 1.78 5.73
CA THR A 185 -6.40 1.76 6.62
C THR A 185 -6.28 2.82 7.72
N CYS A 186 -7.41 3.14 8.36
CA CYS A 186 -7.50 4.21 9.35
C CYS A 186 -7.35 3.73 10.80
N TRP A 187 -6.40 2.83 11.07
CA TRP A 187 -6.12 2.39 12.43
C TRP A 187 -5.72 3.57 13.34
N ILE A 188 -6.35 3.61 14.51
CA ILE A 188 -6.05 4.59 15.57
C ILE A 188 -5.06 4.01 16.59
N ASP A 189 -4.98 2.69 16.68
CA ASP A 189 -4.03 2.01 17.57
C ASP A 189 -2.72 1.75 16.83
N ASP A 190 -1.59 2.19 17.39
CA ASP A 190 -0.28 2.09 16.72
C ASP A 190 0.22 0.63 16.63
N ASN A 191 -0.16 -0.24 17.56
CA ASN A 191 0.20 -1.65 17.50
C ASN A 191 -0.54 -2.36 16.36
N LEU A 192 -1.83 -2.05 16.16
CA LEU A 192 -2.59 -2.53 15.02
C LEU A 192 -2.14 -1.91 13.72
N LEU A 193 -1.82 -0.62 13.71
CA LEU A 193 -1.26 0.04 12.53
C LEU A 193 0.06 -0.63 12.11
N HIS A 194 0.93 -0.95 13.07
CA HIS A 194 2.15 -1.69 12.83
C HIS A 194 1.90 -3.12 12.34
N ALA A 195 1.04 -3.87 13.03
CA ALA A 195 0.69 -5.23 12.63
C ALA A 195 0.06 -5.28 11.23
N TRP A 196 -0.80 -4.30 10.93
CA TRP A 196 -1.40 -4.11 9.61
C TRP A 196 -0.35 -3.78 8.56
N ALA A 197 0.49 -2.76 8.77
CA ALA A 197 1.51 -2.37 7.81
C ALA A 197 2.50 -3.52 7.52
N VAL A 198 2.95 -4.25 8.55
CA VAL A 198 3.77 -5.46 8.36
C VAL A 198 3.00 -6.53 7.61
N GLY A 199 1.72 -6.75 7.94
CA GLY A 199 0.88 -7.75 7.29
C GLY A 199 0.41 -7.38 5.88
N THR A 200 0.52 -6.12 5.44
CA THR A 200 0.29 -5.74 4.02
C THR A 200 1.34 -6.29 3.07
N GLN A 201 2.37 -6.98 3.57
CA GLN A 201 3.25 -7.82 2.76
C GLN A 201 2.45 -8.77 1.88
N ASN A 202 2.84 -8.85 0.61
CA ASN A 202 2.03 -9.46 -0.47
C ASN A 202 1.57 -10.91 -0.23
N TYR A 203 2.21 -11.66 0.67
CA TYR A 203 1.82 -13.03 1.01
C TYR A 203 0.58 -13.11 1.90
N TYR A 204 0.36 -12.12 2.76
CA TYR A 204 -0.67 -12.15 3.81
C TYR A 204 -1.91 -11.34 3.45
N PHE A 205 -1.84 -10.61 2.34
CA PHE A 205 -2.88 -9.72 1.90
C PHE A 205 -3.77 -10.35 0.84
N LYS A 206 -5.09 -10.08 0.89
CA LYS A 206 -6.03 -10.68 -0.05
C LYS A 206 -5.62 -10.31 -1.46
N LYS A 207 -5.70 -11.21 -2.43
CA LYS A 207 -5.57 -10.85 -3.84
C LYS A 207 -6.85 -11.23 -4.57
N SER A 208 -7.61 -10.22 -4.99
CA SER A 208 -8.82 -10.44 -5.76
C SER A 208 -8.96 -9.33 -6.79
N ASN A 209 -9.27 -9.73 -8.02
CA ASN A 209 -9.59 -8.82 -9.11
C ASN A 209 -11.10 -8.57 -9.23
N GLU A 210 -11.94 -9.29 -8.49
CA GLU A 210 -13.40 -9.29 -8.67
C GLU A 210 -14.00 -7.91 -8.45
N GLU A 211 -13.63 -7.23 -7.37
CA GLU A 211 -14.12 -5.89 -7.02
C GLU A 211 -13.74 -4.87 -8.10
N LEU A 212 -12.50 -4.96 -8.60
CA LEU A 212 -11.99 -4.08 -9.65
C LEU A 212 -12.66 -4.34 -11.01
N ILE A 213 -12.90 -5.61 -11.35
CA ILE A 213 -13.65 -6.00 -12.55
C ILE A 213 -15.09 -5.49 -12.46
N SER A 214 -15.77 -5.69 -11.32
CA SER A 214 -17.13 -5.20 -11.11
C SER A 214 -17.20 -3.69 -11.24
N LEU A 215 -16.24 -2.96 -10.67
CA LEU A 215 -16.18 -1.51 -10.79
C LEU A 215 -16.02 -1.06 -12.25
N PHE A 216 -15.06 -1.61 -12.99
CA PHE A 216 -14.82 -1.17 -14.38
C PHE A 216 -15.96 -1.53 -15.32
N LYS A 217 -16.61 -2.69 -15.15
CA LYS A 217 -17.84 -3.02 -15.88
C LYS A 217 -18.93 -1.98 -15.66
N VAL A 218 -19.11 -1.54 -14.41
CA VAL A 218 -20.11 -0.51 -14.11
C VAL A 218 -19.72 0.85 -14.72
N ILE A 219 -18.45 1.23 -14.66
CA ILE A 219 -17.99 2.48 -15.30
C ILE A 219 -18.26 2.44 -16.81
N GLU A 220 -18.00 1.30 -17.46
CA GLU A 220 -18.31 1.03 -18.86
C GLU A 220 -19.81 1.17 -19.14
N ASP A 221 -20.64 0.41 -18.43
CA ASP A 221 -22.10 0.38 -18.61
C ASP A 221 -22.76 1.74 -18.42
N LYS A 222 -22.14 2.61 -17.61
CA LYS A 222 -22.66 3.94 -17.28
C LYS A 222 -22.00 5.07 -18.08
N ASN A 223 -21.05 4.74 -18.96
CA ASN A 223 -20.28 5.70 -19.75
C ASN A 223 -19.70 6.84 -18.89
N GLN A 224 -19.21 6.50 -17.70
CA GLN A 224 -18.63 7.46 -16.76
C GLN A 224 -17.21 7.83 -17.21
N SER A 225 -16.98 9.10 -17.51
CA SER A 225 -15.65 9.58 -17.93
C SER A 225 -14.86 10.03 -16.71
N LEU A 226 -13.87 9.22 -16.30
CA LEU A 226 -12.96 9.57 -15.22
C LEU A 226 -11.77 10.39 -15.74
N GLU A 227 -11.32 11.34 -14.93
CA GLU A 227 -10.09 12.11 -15.16
C GLU A 227 -8.91 11.52 -14.37
N GLU A 228 -9.18 10.87 -13.23
CA GLU A 228 -8.17 10.36 -12.31
C GLU A 228 -8.53 8.98 -11.75
N PHE A 229 -7.59 8.03 -11.83
CA PHE A 229 -7.67 6.73 -11.19
C PHE A 229 -6.41 6.45 -10.37
N LYS A 230 -6.59 6.06 -9.11
CA LYS A 230 -5.47 5.69 -8.23
C LYS A 230 -5.70 4.35 -7.53
N HIS A 231 -4.66 3.53 -7.46
CA HIS A 231 -4.69 2.25 -6.77
C HIS A 231 -3.32 1.90 -6.17
N ASP A 232 -3.27 1.59 -4.87
CA ASP A 232 -2.01 1.41 -4.12
C ASP A 232 -1.44 -0.01 -4.14
N GLN A 233 -2.22 -1.03 -4.52
CA GLN A 233 -1.71 -2.42 -4.61
C GLN A 233 -2.54 -3.31 -5.56
N ILE A 234 -2.46 -3.08 -6.87
CA ILE A 234 -3.14 -3.90 -7.89
C ILE A 234 -2.43 -5.27 -7.98
N PRO A 235 -3.16 -6.40 -7.89
CA PRO A 235 -2.57 -7.71 -8.16
C PRO A 235 -2.00 -7.79 -9.58
N VAL A 236 -0.78 -8.31 -9.74
CA VAL A 236 -0.17 -8.48 -11.08
C VAL A 236 -0.98 -9.37 -12.02
N THR A 237 -1.87 -10.22 -11.51
CA THR A 237 -2.77 -11.03 -12.34
C THR A 237 -3.85 -10.22 -13.06
N PHE A 238 -4.13 -8.98 -12.63
CA PHE A 238 -5.17 -8.15 -13.23
C PHE A 238 -4.91 -7.83 -14.71
N PHE A 239 -3.69 -7.42 -15.06
CA PHE A 239 -3.38 -7.07 -16.45
C PHE A 239 -3.13 -8.28 -17.36
N SER A 240 -3.04 -9.49 -16.80
CA SER A 240 -3.06 -10.74 -17.58
C SER A 240 -4.47 -11.25 -17.91
N LEU A 241 -5.52 -10.57 -17.44
CA LEU A 241 -6.89 -10.98 -17.70
C LEU A 241 -7.22 -10.97 -19.21
N PRO A 242 -7.96 -11.98 -19.72
CA PRO A 242 -8.46 -11.95 -21.08
C PRO A 242 -9.32 -10.70 -21.31
N ARG A 243 -9.14 -10.04 -22.47
CA ARG A 243 -9.89 -8.83 -22.86
C ARG A 243 -9.71 -7.63 -21.91
N ILE A 244 -8.59 -7.53 -21.20
CA ILE A 244 -8.28 -6.38 -20.33
C ILE A 244 -8.41 -5.03 -21.06
N GLY A 245 -8.07 -4.96 -22.35
CA GLY A 245 -8.22 -3.74 -23.15
C GLY A 245 -9.68 -3.28 -23.30
N VAL A 246 -10.65 -4.20 -23.34
CA VAL A 246 -12.08 -3.86 -23.36
C VAL A 246 -12.51 -3.36 -21.98
N LEU A 247 -12.16 -4.11 -20.92
CA LEU A 247 -12.49 -3.76 -19.54
C LEU A 247 -11.98 -2.36 -19.13
N MET A 248 -10.82 -1.96 -19.66
CA MET A 248 -10.17 -0.69 -19.33
C MET A 248 -10.48 0.44 -20.32
N GLN A 249 -11.24 0.17 -21.39
CA GLN A 249 -11.62 1.19 -22.38
C GLN A 249 -12.30 2.44 -21.77
N PRO A 250 -13.14 2.34 -20.71
CA PRO A 250 -13.75 3.52 -20.09
C PRO A 250 -12.75 4.50 -19.49
N LEU A 251 -11.51 4.04 -19.25
CA LEU A 251 -10.43 4.85 -18.69
C LEU A 251 -9.53 5.49 -19.75
N SER A 252 -9.87 5.37 -21.04
CA SER A 252 -9.08 5.94 -22.15
C SER A 252 -8.86 7.46 -22.06
N ASN A 253 -9.75 8.17 -21.38
CA ASN A 253 -9.69 9.64 -21.18
C ASN A 253 -8.97 10.07 -19.89
N LEU A 254 -8.37 9.14 -19.14
CA LEU A 254 -7.65 9.47 -17.91
C LEU A 254 -6.51 10.45 -18.19
N ARG A 255 -6.41 11.47 -17.33
CA ARG A 255 -5.28 12.41 -17.27
C ARG A 255 -4.28 12.00 -16.21
N THR A 256 -4.74 11.34 -15.15
CA THR A 256 -3.91 10.91 -14.04
C THR A 256 -4.15 9.43 -13.75
N LEU A 257 -3.08 8.65 -13.82
CA LEU A 257 -3.10 7.23 -13.48
C LEU A 257 -1.96 6.91 -12.52
N HIS A 258 -2.30 6.58 -11.28
CA HIS A 258 -1.33 6.14 -10.27
C HIS A 258 -1.63 4.71 -9.86
N ILE A 259 -0.80 3.76 -10.26
CA ILE A 259 -1.00 2.34 -9.95
C ILE A 259 0.26 1.73 -9.39
N ILE A 260 0.17 1.09 -8.23
CA ILE A 260 1.27 0.32 -7.67
C ILE A 260 0.88 -1.15 -7.71
N PHE A 261 1.81 -2.00 -8.12
CA PHE A 261 1.59 -3.43 -8.31
C PHE A 261 2.05 -4.22 -7.09
N GLY A 262 1.21 -5.16 -6.66
CA GLY A 262 1.55 -6.19 -5.68
C GLY A 262 1.92 -7.50 -6.37
N ALA A 263 3.13 -8.00 -6.10
CA ALA A 263 3.67 -9.25 -6.65
C ALA A 263 4.40 -10.05 -5.56
N THR A 264 4.10 -11.34 -5.41
CA THR A 264 4.92 -12.26 -4.58
C THR A 264 5.97 -13.01 -5.38
N GLN A 265 5.82 -13.03 -6.70
CA GLN A 265 6.74 -13.66 -7.62
C GLN A 265 7.06 -12.69 -8.75
N THR A 266 8.14 -12.98 -9.47
CA THR A 266 8.50 -12.20 -10.65
C THR A 266 7.34 -12.14 -11.63
N PRO A 267 7.01 -10.95 -12.18
CA PRO A 267 5.91 -10.87 -13.10
C PRO A 267 6.16 -11.55 -14.44
N MET A 268 5.25 -12.44 -14.86
CA MET A 268 5.21 -13.03 -16.19
C MET A 268 5.03 -11.96 -17.27
N LYS A 269 5.44 -12.32 -18.49
CA LYS A 269 5.51 -11.43 -19.63
C LYS A 269 4.13 -11.06 -20.16
N VAL A 270 3.13 -11.93 -20.02
CA VAL A 270 1.71 -11.64 -20.38
C VAL A 270 1.14 -10.42 -19.64
N PHE A 271 1.51 -10.20 -18.38
CA PHE A 271 1.10 -9.01 -17.62
C PHE A 271 1.65 -7.73 -18.23
N TRP A 272 2.94 -7.74 -18.59
CA TRP A 272 3.59 -6.57 -19.20
C TRP A 272 2.96 -6.19 -20.54
N ILE A 273 2.62 -7.18 -21.37
CA ILE A 273 1.92 -6.95 -22.64
C ILE A 273 0.52 -6.38 -22.41
N GLY A 274 -0.23 -6.92 -21.46
CA GLY A 274 -1.55 -6.41 -21.10
C GLY A 274 -1.51 -4.99 -20.56
N LEU A 275 -0.57 -4.70 -19.64
CA LEU A 275 -0.33 -3.36 -19.11
C LEU A 275 0.03 -2.38 -20.23
N GLY A 276 0.97 -2.73 -21.10
CA GLY A 276 1.37 -1.92 -22.25
C GLY A 276 0.19 -1.58 -23.15
N SER A 277 -0.61 -2.58 -23.52
CA SER A 277 -1.81 -2.39 -24.33
C SER A 277 -2.82 -1.44 -23.68
N VAL A 278 -3.01 -1.52 -22.37
CA VAL A 278 -3.95 -0.66 -21.64
C VAL A 278 -3.42 0.77 -21.59
N LEU A 279 -2.17 0.98 -21.18
CA LEU A 279 -1.55 2.31 -21.05
C LEU A 279 -1.44 3.03 -22.40
N CYS A 280 -1.12 2.30 -23.47
CA CYS A 280 -1.07 2.87 -24.82
C CYS A 280 -2.45 3.32 -25.32
N SER A 281 -3.56 2.85 -24.74
CA SER A 281 -4.90 3.32 -25.12
C SER A 281 -5.27 4.68 -24.49
N MET A 282 -4.56 5.10 -23.44
CA MET A 282 -4.83 6.32 -22.68
C MET A 282 -4.05 7.51 -23.23
N GLN A 283 -4.58 8.17 -24.26
CA GLN A 283 -3.87 9.24 -24.98
C GLN A 283 -3.75 10.55 -24.20
N ALA A 284 -4.68 10.80 -23.28
CA ALA A 284 -4.78 12.07 -22.53
C ALA A 284 -3.92 12.12 -21.26
N LEU A 285 -3.08 11.11 -21.00
CA LEU A 285 -2.27 11.04 -19.78
C LEU A 285 -1.32 12.24 -19.64
N GLU A 286 -1.44 12.92 -18.51
CA GLU A 286 -0.59 14.03 -18.08
C GLU A 286 0.34 13.63 -16.91
N ASP A 287 -0.14 12.74 -16.04
CA ASP A 287 0.56 12.26 -14.85
C ASP A 287 0.44 10.73 -14.75
N LEU A 288 1.56 10.04 -14.98
CA LEU A 288 1.63 8.58 -14.97
C LEU A 288 2.58 8.12 -13.86
N ARG A 289 2.07 7.27 -12.99
CA ARG A 289 2.87 6.53 -12.02
C ARG A 289 2.57 5.06 -12.11
N PHE A 290 3.61 4.25 -12.29
CA PHE A 290 3.51 2.82 -12.09
C PHE A 290 4.81 2.16 -11.65
N GLY A 291 4.68 1.04 -10.94
CA GLY A 291 5.82 0.35 -10.38
C GLY A 291 5.43 -0.66 -9.32
N PHE A 292 6.43 -1.28 -8.71
CA PHE A 292 6.23 -2.18 -7.57
C PHE A 292 6.50 -1.42 -6.28
N SER A 293 5.63 -1.60 -5.29
CA SER A 293 5.83 -0.94 -4.00
C SER A 293 7.09 -1.49 -3.33
N TYR A 294 7.87 -0.61 -2.71
CA TYR A 294 8.92 -1.04 -1.80
C TYR A 294 8.36 -1.44 -0.43
N THR A 295 7.11 -1.07 -0.09
CA THR A 295 6.45 -1.52 1.15
C THR A 295 6.10 -3.01 1.13
N ASP A 296 6.06 -3.61 -0.05
CA ASP A 296 5.59 -4.99 -0.27
C ASP A 296 6.56 -6.06 0.24
N ILE A 297 7.85 -5.73 0.40
CA ILE A 297 8.91 -6.64 0.87
C ILE A 297 9.21 -6.53 2.37
N GLY A 298 8.29 -5.89 3.10
CA GLY A 298 8.41 -5.67 4.53
C GLY A 298 9.13 -4.38 4.88
N LEU A 299 8.77 -3.82 6.05
CA LEU A 299 9.21 -2.50 6.48
C LEU A 299 10.75 -2.38 6.55
N GLU A 300 11.43 -3.47 6.89
CA GLU A 300 12.89 -3.56 6.98
C GLU A 300 13.61 -3.45 5.62
N LEU A 301 12.94 -3.84 4.53
CA LEU A 301 13.50 -3.86 3.17
C LEU A 301 12.86 -2.81 2.25
N THR A 302 12.10 -1.87 2.81
CA THR A 302 11.43 -0.72 2.12
C THR A 302 12.33 0.16 1.26
N HIS A 303 13.61 -0.16 1.17
CA HIS A 303 14.62 0.65 0.56
C HIS A 303 15.29 -0.03 -0.64
N THR A 304 15.02 -1.33 -0.91
CA THR A 304 15.74 -2.10 -1.95
C THR A 304 14.94 -2.44 -3.21
N GLY A 305 13.62 -2.24 -3.23
CA GLY A 305 12.75 -2.67 -4.34
C GLY A 305 12.54 -4.18 -4.38
N VAL A 306 11.35 -4.63 -4.85
CA VAL A 306 10.93 -6.04 -4.80
C VAL A 306 11.87 -6.99 -5.55
N TRP A 307 12.40 -6.53 -6.69
CA TRP A 307 13.34 -7.31 -7.50
C TRP A 307 14.63 -7.66 -6.76
N ASN A 308 15.03 -6.87 -5.74
CA ASN A 308 16.23 -7.15 -4.96
C ASN A 308 16.04 -8.35 -4.03
N CYS A 309 14.83 -8.85 -3.79
CA CYS A 309 14.62 -10.12 -3.07
C CYS A 309 14.73 -11.35 -3.98
N SER A 310 14.81 -11.17 -5.30
CA SER A 310 14.89 -12.27 -6.26
C SER A 310 16.29 -12.92 -6.31
N HIS A 311 16.32 -14.25 -6.39
CA HIS A 311 17.53 -15.02 -6.68
C HIS A 311 18.08 -14.70 -8.07
N ASP A 312 17.20 -14.45 -9.04
CA ASP A 312 17.55 -14.03 -10.40
C ASP A 312 16.83 -12.72 -10.75
N VAL A 313 17.59 -11.63 -10.73
CA VAL A 313 17.07 -10.28 -11.05
C VAL A 313 16.77 -10.13 -12.55
N SER A 314 17.37 -10.95 -13.42
CA SER A 314 17.14 -10.87 -14.87
C SER A 314 15.70 -11.22 -15.26
N CYS A 315 15.03 -12.05 -14.47
CA CYS A 315 13.61 -12.37 -14.65
C CYS A 315 12.72 -11.12 -14.51
N TRP A 316 13.15 -10.12 -13.72
CA TRP A 316 12.45 -8.85 -13.50
C TRP A 316 12.70 -7.82 -14.60
N TYR A 317 13.62 -8.07 -15.53
CA TYR A 317 13.90 -7.14 -16.61
C TYR A 317 12.66 -6.89 -17.48
N VAL A 318 12.43 -5.62 -17.79
CA VAL A 318 11.30 -5.11 -18.57
C VAL A 318 11.81 -4.36 -19.82
N PRO A 319 11.73 -4.97 -21.02
CA PRO A 319 12.07 -4.30 -22.27
C PRO A 319 10.95 -3.33 -22.67
N LEU A 320 11.08 -2.06 -22.30
CA LEU A 320 10.08 -1.01 -22.57
C LEU A 320 9.72 -0.88 -24.05
N TRP A 321 10.68 -1.11 -24.96
CA TRP A 321 10.45 -1.10 -26.40
C TRP A 321 9.56 -2.25 -26.90
N MET A 322 9.48 -3.38 -26.18
CA MET A 322 8.53 -4.46 -26.51
C MET A 322 7.12 -4.16 -26.01
N ILE A 323 7.01 -3.41 -24.91
CA ILE A 323 5.73 -3.12 -24.25
C ILE A 323 5.04 -1.93 -24.88
N PHE A 324 5.80 -0.85 -25.11
CA PHE A 324 5.27 0.43 -25.60
C PHE A 324 5.64 0.69 -27.06
N GLY A 325 6.55 -0.07 -27.67
CA GLY A 325 7.00 0.20 -29.04
C GLY A 325 7.54 1.62 -29.19
N SER A 326 7.04 2.33 -30.20
CA SER A 326 7.29 3.76 -30.45
C SER A 326 6.22 4.69 -29.86
N HIS A 327 5.31 4.17 -29.02
CA HIS A 327 4.24 4.96 -28.41
C HIS A 327 4.81 6.12 -27.61
N THR A 328 4.12 7.26 -27.71
CA THR A 328 4.47 8.52 -27.06
C THR A 328 3.21 9.20 -26.56
N TRP A 329 3.12 9.49 -25.26
CA TRP A 329 2.02 10.27 -24.70
C TRP A 329 2.29 11.78 -24.89
N SER A 330 1.51 12.41 -25.76
CA SER A 330 1.71 13.81 -26.18
C SER A 330 1.47 14.85 -25.08
N HIS A 331 0.86 14.46 -23.97
CA HIS A 331 0.53 15.36 -22.86
C HIS A 331 1.25 15.01 -21.55
N LEU A 332 2.11 13.99 -21.55
CA LEU A 332 2.76 13.48 -20.34
C LEU A 332 3.76 14.49 -19.78
N LYS A 333 3.42 15.06 -18.62
CA LYS A 333 4.23 16.05 -17.90
C LYS A 333 4.98 15.43 -16.73
N LYS A 334 4.36 14.44 -16.07
CA LYS A 334 4.89 13.79 -14.87
C LYS A 334 4.98 12.29 -15.08
N LEU A 335 6.15 11.73 -14.78
CA LEU A 335 6.37 10.30 -14.82
C LEU A 335 7.06 9.83 -13.56
N LYS A 336 6.49 8.81 -12.93
CA LYS A 336 7.09 8.12 -11.78
C LYS A 336 7.19 6.62 -12.04
N LEU A 337 8.41 6.09 -11.94
CA LEU A 337 8.71 4.66 -12.09
C LEU A 337 9.37 4.14 -10.82
N GLU A 338 8.85 3.04 -10.29
CA GLU A 338 9.26 2.54 -8.98
C GLU A 338 9.51 1.03 -8.97
N GLY A 339 10.62 0.59 -8.39
CA GLY A 339 10.85 -0.84 -8.13
C GLY A 339 10.97 -1.68 -9.40
N MET A 340 11.56 -1.15 -10.47
CA MET A 340 11.63 -1.81 -11.79
C MET A 340 13.07 -2.07 -12.25
N VAL A 341 13.23 -3.05 -13.15
CA VAL A 341 14.51 -3.41 -13.77
C VAL A 341 14.48 -3.12 -15.27
N PHE A 342 15.35 -2.22 -15.74
CA PHE A 342 15.42 -1.77 -17.13
C PHE A 342 16.80 -2.01 -17.73
N CYS A 343 17.03 -1.57 -18.97
CA CYS A 343 18.38 -1.35 -19.49
C CYS A 343 18.55 0.15 -19.76
N GLU A 344 19.79 0.64 -19.66
CA GLU A 344 20.10 2.06 -19.88
C GLU A 344 19.52 2.56 -21.19
N LYS A 345 19.82 1.84 -22.29
CA LYS A 345 19.37 2.22 -23.64
C LYS A 345 17.84 2.30 -23.75
N GLY A 346 17.14 1.27 -23.27
CA GLY A 346 15.68 1.19 -23.38
C GLY A 346 14.95 2.22 -22.53
N LEU A 347 15.44 2.49 -21.32
CA LEU A 347 14.88 3.53 -20.46
C LEU A 347 15.15 4.93 -21.02
N ALA A 348 16.38 5.20 -21.47
CA ALA A 348 16.71 6.47 -22.08
C ALA A 348 15.87 6.75 -23.33
N GLU A 349 15.78 5.80 -24.27
CA GLU A 349 14.97 5.95 -25.49
C GLU A 349 13.48 6.16 -25.18
N PHE A 350 12.95 5.46 -24.17
CA PHE A 350 11.57 5.64 -23.73
C PHE A 350 11.33 7.06 -23.21
N LEU A 351 12.22 7.58 -22.35
CA LEU A 351 12.10 8.92 -21.78
C LEU A 351 12.33 10.02 -22.83
N GLU A 352 13.31 9.85 -23.71
CA GLU A 352 13.67 10.82 -24.76
C GLU A 352 12.51 11.11 -25.72
N ARG A 353 11.68 10.11 -26.05
CA ARG A 353 10.49 10.32 -26.88
C ARG A 353 9.49 11.30 -26.26
N HIS A 354 9.54 11.48 -24.95
CA HIS A 354 8.66 12.38 -24.20
C HIS A 354 9.35 13.70 -23.80
N ALA A 355 10.57 13.95 -24.29
CA ALA A 355 11.38 15.13 -23.95
C ALA A 355 10.65 16.47 -24.15
N ALA A 356 9.76 16.54 -25.15
CA ALA A 356 8.98 17.74 -25.43
C ALA A 356 8.10 18.15 -24.25
N ASN A 357 7.58 17.20 -23.47
CA ASN A 357 6.50 17.44 -22.50
C ASN A 357 6.86 17.11 -21.05
N ILE A 358 7.69 16.10 -20.79
CA ILE A 358 8.03 15.71 -19.43
C ILE A 358 8.80 16.84 -18.75
N ARG A 359 8.34 17.22 -17.56
CA ARG A 359 8.94 18.23 -16.68
C ARG A 359 9.23 17.68 -15.29
N GLU A 360 8.49 16.66 -14.84
CA GLU A 360 8.69 16.03 -13.55
C GLU A 360 9.02 14.55 -13.74
N LEU A 361 10.18 14.12 -13.23
CA LEU A 361 10.62 12.72 -13.27
C LEU A 361 10.96 12.23 -11.86
N ASP A 362 10.32 11.14 -11.43
CA ASP A 362 10.62 10.46 -10.16
C ASP A 362 11.02 9.01 -10.45
N LEU A 363 12.23 8.62 -10.06
CA LEU A 363 12.76 7.27 -10.22
C LEU A 363 13.16 6.73 -8.85
N SER A 364 12.52 5.63 -8.44
CA SER A 364 12.79 5.03 -7.14
C SER A 364 13.06 3.53 -7.23
N GLY A 365 14.08 3.05 -6.52
CA GLY A 365 14.36 1.61 -6.42
C GLY A 365 14.59 0.93 -7.77
N ILE A 366 15.36 1.55 -8.67
CA ILE A 366 15.57 1.08 -10.05
C ILE A 366 16.84 0.24 -10.17
N ALA A 367 16.79 -0.84 -10.94
CA ALA A 367 18.00 -1.52 -11.41
C ALA A 367 18.18 -1.39 -12.93
N LEU A 368 19.44 -1.33 -13.35
CA LEU A 368 19.83 -1.49 -14.74
C LEU A 368 20.39 -2.89 -14.94
N TRP A 369 19.66 -3.71 -15.70
CA TRP A 369 20.14 -5.01 -16.16
C TRP A 369 21.39 -4.87 -17.00
N GLN A 370 21.43 -3.89 -17.91
CA GLN A 370 22.57 -3.56 -18.76
C GLN A 370 22.73 -2.04 -18.84
N GLY A 371 23.99 -1.59 -18.85
CA GLY A 371 24.38 -0.19 -18.93
C GLY A 371 24.65 0.43 -17.56
N SER A 372 24.87 1.73 -17.57
CA SER A 372 25.29 2.55 -16.43
C SER A 372 24.29 3.65 -16.11
N PHE A 373 24.17 4.00 -14.83
CA PHE A 373 23.41 5.15 -14.38
C PHE A 373 24.11 6.46 -14.73
N GLU A 374 25.44 6.51 -14.72
CA GLU A 374 26.16 7.69 -15.20
C GLU A 374 25.81 8.00 -16.67
N GLY A 375 25.86 6.97 -17.53
CA GLY A 375 25.46 7.07 -18.94
C GLY A 375 23.99 7.47 -19.10
N LEU A 376 23.09 6.79 -18.38
CA LEU A 376 21.66 7.11 -18.36
C LEU A 376 21.42 8.57 -18.01
N PHE A 377 21.92 9.03 -16.86
CA PHE A 377 21.64 10.37 -16.36
C PHE A 377 22.30 11.47 -17.18
N ARG A 378 23.48 11.23 -17.77
CA ARG A 378 24.05 12.16 -18.79
C ARG A 378 23.14 12.29 -20.00
N ARG A 379 22.62 11.17 -20.51
CA ARG A 379 21.72 11.16 -21.66
C ARG A 379 20.39 11.85 -21.34
N LEU A 380 19.82 11.61 -20.15
CA LEU A 380 18.61 12.29 -19.68
C LEU A 380 18.82 13.80 -19.49
N ARG A 381 19.93 14.22 -18.87
CA ARG A 381 20.29 15.65 -18.73
C ARG A 381 20.32 16.37 -20.09
N ASN A 382 20.90 15.73 -21.10
CA ASN A 382 21.07 16.33 -22.42
C ASN A 382 19.77 16.36 -23.25
N SER A 383 18.80 15.51 -22.92
CA SER A 383 17.57 15.33 -23.71
C SER A 383 16.33 15.92 -23.05
N LEU A 384 16.20 15.81 -21.73
CA LEU A 384 15.03 16.24 -20.98
C LEU A 384 15.24 17.63 -20.38
N ARG A 385 14.21 18.48 -20.48
CA ARG A 385 14.17 19.80 -19.83
C ARG A 385 13.31 19.70 -18.56
N LEU A 386 13.87 19.10 -17.51
CA LEU A 386 13.15 18.83 -16.27
C LEU A 386 13.07 20.07 -15.38
N ASP A 387 11.90 20.35 -14.83
CA ASP A 387 11.69 21.35 -13.77
C ASP A 387 11.90 20.71 -12.38
N SER A 388 11.61 19.41 -12.26
CA SER A 388 11.79 18.64 -11.03
C SER A 388 12.27 17.23 -11.36
N CYS A 389 13.26 16.76 -10.61
CA CYS A 389 13.76 15.40 -10.69
C CYS A 389 14.02 14.88 -9.29
N HIS A 390 13.46 13.71 -8.98
CA HIS A 390 13.66 13.06 -7.69
C HIS A 390 14.13 11.63 -7.93
N ILE A 391 15.35 11.34 -7.51
CA ILE A 391 15.95 10.01 -7.61
C ILE A 391 16.28 9.55 -6.20
N TRP A 392 15.80 8.38 -5.81
CA TRP A 392 15.95 7.89 -4.44
C TRP A 392 15.78 6.36 -4.33
N GLY A 393 16.08 5.81 -3.16
CA GLY A 393 16.09 4.37 -2.92
C GLY A 393 17.36 3.68 -3.45
N LEU A 394 17.32 2.36 -3.55
CA LEU A 394 18.41 1.56 -4.11
C LEU A 394 18.46 1.69 -5.64
N LEU A 395 19.59 2.16 -6.14
CA LEU A 395 19.97 2.10 -7.55
C LEU A 395 21.04 1.04 -7.74
N ARG A 396 20.87 0.16 -8.73
CA ARG A 396 21.83 -0.91 -8.99
C ARG A 396 22.04 -1.20 -10.47
N ALA A 397 23.22 -0.91 -11.00
CA ALA A 397 23.61 -1.31 -12.34
C ALA A 397 24.31 -2.68 -12.28
N LEU A 398 23.57 -3.74 -12.61
CA LEU A 398 23.97 -5.14 -12.37
C LEU A 398 25.24 -5.58 -13.12
N GLN A 399 25.65 -4.81 -14.13
CA GLN A 399 26.82 -5.10 -14.97
C GLN A 399 27.90 -4.02 -14.92
N THR A 400 27.64 -2.91 -14.25
CA THR A 400 28.57 -1.77 -14.21
C THR A 400 29.26 -1.76 -12.86
N HIS A 401 30.59 -1.69 -12.89
CA HIS A 401 31.38 -1.69 -11.67
C HIS A 401 31.06 -0.46 -10.81
N ASN A 402 30.91 -0.66 -9.50
CA ASN A 402 30.70 0.37 -8.48
C ASN A 402 29.46 1.26 -8.64
N GLU A 403 28.49 0.89 -9.47
CA GLU A 403 27.23 1.62 -9.61
C GLU A 403 26.08 0.96 -8.84
N ASP A 404 26.31 0.79 -7.54
CA ASP A 404 25.31 0.38 -6.56
C ASP A 404 25.19 1.50 -5.53
N TRP A 405 24.08 2.24 -5.47
CA TRP A 405 23.94 3.36 -4.55
C TRP A 405 22.62 3.32 -3.81
N TYR A 406 22.63 3.86 -2.60
CA TYR A 406 21.39 4.13 -1.89
C TYR A 406 21.24 5.62 -1.67
N ILE A 407 20.23 6.20 -2.31
CA ILE A 407 19.99 7.64 -2.28
C ILE A 407 18.82 7.92 -1.33
N LEU A 408 19.09 8.73 -0.31
CA LEU A 408 18.04 9.19 0.58
C LEU A 408 17.08 10.14 -0.16
N PRO A 409 15.76 10.00 0.09
CA PRO A 409 14.80 10.91 -0.51
C PRO A 409 14.99 12.32 0.06
N SER A 410 14.96 13.33 -0.81
CA SER A 410 15.11 14.74 -0.43
C SER A 410 13.82 15.38 0.08
N LYS A 411 12.71 14.66 -0.01
CA LYS A 411 11.36 15.04 0.42
C LYS A 411 10.70 13.82 1.08
N PRO A 412 9.70 14.02 1.97
CA PRO A 412 8.97 12.91 2.55
C PRO A 412 8.40 12.01 1.45
N VAL A 413 8.61 10.71 1.60
CA VAL A 413 8.24 9.70 0.60
C VAL A 413 6.73 9.53 0.58
N PHE A 414 6.13 9.46 1.76
CA PHE A 414 4.71 9.22 1.97
C PHE A 414 3.98 10.52 2.30
N TYR A 415 4.09 11.50 1.40
CA TYR A 415 3.49 12.81 1.62
C TYR A 415 2.01 12.85 1.17
N SER A 416 1.10 13.13 2.10
CA SER A 416 -0.37 13.05 1.89
C SER A 416 -0.97 14.03 0.89
N GLU A 417 -0.24 15.09 0.49
CA GLU A 417 -0.73 15.97 -0.59
C GLU A 417 -0.48 15.37 -1.98
N ARG A 418 0.47 14.42 -2.08
CA ARG A 418 0.82 13.71 -3.31
C ARG A 418 0.19 12.32 -3.35
N GLU A 419 0.20 11.64 -2.21
CA GLU A 419 -0.41 10.33 -1.99
C GLU A 419 -1.86 10.47 -1.51
N PHE A 420 -2.73 9.53 -1.87
CA PHE A 420 -4.14 9.53 -1.42
C PHE A 420 -4.35 8.76 -0.10
N TRP A 421 -3.25 8.44 0.59
CA TRP A 421 -3.25 7.72 1.86
C TRP A 421 -3.76 8.61 3.00
N PRO A 422 -4.43 8.05 4.02
CA PRO A 422 -4.76 8.77 5.24
C PRO A 422 -3.50 9.39 5.88
N PRO A 423 -3.53 10.65 6.36
CA PRO A 423 -2.36 11.32 6.90
C PRO A 423 -1.64 10.56 8.01
N ARG A 424 -2.39 9.88 8.89
CA ARG A 424 -1.81 9.06 9.96
C ARG A 424 -1.05 7.85 9.43
N TYR A 425 -1.61 7.13 8.46
CA TYR A 425 -0.93 6.00 7.84
C TYR A 425 0.34 6.47 7.12
N ALA A 426 0.23 7.58 6.39
CA ALA A 426 1.35 8.17 5.67
C ALA A 426 2.50 8.60 6.61
N ALA A 427 2.18 9.29 7.71
CA ALA A 427 3.16 9.66 8.74
C ALA A 427 3.82 8.43 9.39
N TYR A 428 3.02 7.42 9.75
CA TYR A 428 3.54 6.17 10.31
C TYR A 428 4.50 5.44 9.35
N MET A 429 4.17 5.40 8.05
CA MET A 429 5.04 4.80 7.05
C MET A 429 6.34 5.59 6.87
N GLU A 430 6.28 6.92 6.98
CA GLU A 430 7.48 7.79 6.98
C GLU A 430 8.37 7.51 8.20
N ASP A 431 7.79 7.38 9.39
CA ASP A 431 8.51 7.02 10.62
C ASP A 431 9.17 5.64 10.51
N CYS A 432 8.43 4.66 9.98
CA CYS A 432 8.98 3.32 9.69
C CYS A 432 10.16 3.42 8.72
N PHE A 433 9.99 4.15 7.62
CA PHE A 433 11.04 4.35 6.63
C PHE A 433 12.30 4.90 7.30
N HIS A 434 12.18 5.95 8.12
CA HIS A 434 13.31 6.54 8.84
C HIS A 434 13.93 5.62 9.90
N GLY A 435 13.12 4.81 10.59
CA GLY A 435 13.58 3.88 11.63
C GLY A 435 14.49 2.77 11.10
N PHE A 436 14.31 2.31 9.87
CA PHE A 436 15.11 1.23 9.26
C PHE A 436 16.34 1.70 8.48
N LEU A 437 16.50 3.02 8.32
CA LEU A 437 17.67 3.59 7.68
C LEU A 437 19.01 3.18 8.36
N PRO A 438 19.20 3.10 9.67
CA PRO A 438 20.54 2.99 10.29
C PRO A 438 21.47 1.86 9.77
N SER A 439 20.93 0.76 9.21
CA SER A 439 21.70 -0.37 8.67
C SER A 439 22.60 -0.04 7.45
N LEU A 440 22.38 1.10 6.77
CA LEU A 440 23.15 1.51 5.58
C LEU A 440 24.09 2.70 5.84
N ASN A 441 24.26 3.13 7.10
CA ASN A 441 24.99 4.35 7.45
C ASN A 441 26.42 4.44 6.90
N HIS A 442 27.11 3.30 6.74
CA HIS A 442 28.51 3.28 6.29
C HIS A 442 28.73 3.74 4.84
N CYS A 443 27.68 3.80 4.02
CA CYS A 443 27.76 4.17 2.59
C CYS A 443 26.92 5.40 2.26
N ARG A 444 26.47 6.12 3.29
CA ARG A 444 25.60 7.27 3.12
C ARG A 444 26.39 8.53 2.99
N ARG A 445 26.17 9.21 1.87
CA ARG A 445 26.52 10.60 1.70
C ARG A 445 25.25 11.44 1.77
N GLU A 446 25.16 12.26 2.81
CA GLU A 446 24.06 13.21 2.95
C GLU A 446 24.02 14.17 1.74
N GLY A 447 22.81 14.53 1.32
CA GLY A 447 22.60 15.46 0.20
C GLY A 447 22.83 14.89 -1.19
N LEU A 448 23.24 13.63 -1.35
CA LEU A 448 23.53 13.01 -2.65
C LEU A 448 22.35 13.12 -3.65
N GLY A 449 21.11 12.92 -3.17
CA GLY A 449 19.91 13.08 -3.99
C GLY A 449 19.71 14.51 -4.51
N LYS A 450 20.04 15.52 -3.69
CA LYS A 450 20.00 16.93 -4.11
C LYS A 450 21.08 17.23 -5.15
N MET A 451 22.30 16.71 -4.95
CA MET A 451 23.39 16.89 -5.92
C MET A 451 23.08 16.21 -7.25
N LEU A 452 22.42 15.04 -7.25
CA LEU A 452 21.92 14.40 -8.47
C LEU A 452 20.85 15.24 -9.17
N GLN A 453 19.93 15.83 -8.39
CA GLN A 453 18.94 16.74 -8.94
C GLN A 453 19.61 17.96 -9.59
N GLU A 454 20.61 18.55 -8.95
CA GLU A 454 21.40 19.66 -9.52
C GLU A 454 22.17 19.23 -10.78
N PHE A 455 22.71 18.02 -10.82
CA PHE A 455 23.35 17.46 -12.01
C PHE A 455 22.37 17.33 -13.20
N LEU A 456 21.15 16.87 -12.95
CA LEU A 456 20.13 16.63 -13.98
C LEU A 456 19.42 17.90 -14.47
N ILE A 457 19.25 18.90 -13.61
CA ILE A 457 18.42 20.09 -13.88
C ILE A 457 19.26 21.36 -14.07
N SER A 458 20.32 21.52 -13.29
CA SER A 458 21.04 22.79 -13.13
C SER A 458 22.47 22.74 -13.63
N ASP A 459 22.75 21.81 -14.54
CA ASP A 459 24.06 21.57 -15.12
C ASP A 459 25.20 21.29 -14.11
N GLY A 460 24.87 20.84 -12.90
CA GLY A 460 25.84 20.51 -11.85
C GLY A 460 26.85 19.41 -12.25
N PRO A 461 27.94 19.24 -11.50
CA PRO A 461 28.89 18.15 -11.74
C PRO A 461 28.31 16.79 -11.36
N TRP A 462 28.84 15.71 -11.96
CA TRP A 462 28.49 14.34 -11.57
C TRP A 462 28.82 14.11 -10.09
N PRO A 463 27.85 13.70 -9.25
CA PRO A 463 28.04 13.73 -7.80
C PRO A 463 28.57 12.42 -7.21
N MET A 464 28.47 11.30 -7.95
CA MET A 464 28.80 9.96 -7.44
C MET A 464 30.30 9.70 -7.47
N THR A 465 30.80 9.00 -6.45
CA THR A 465 32.17 8.51 -6.37
C THR A 465 32.21 7.02 -6.02
N ASP A 466 33.32 6.34 -6.29
CA ASP A 466 33.51 4.92 -5.92
C ASP A 466 33.33 4.66 -4.41
N LYS A 467 33.51 5.67 -3.56
CA LYS A 467 33.34 5.53 -2.09
C LYS A 467 31.88 5.49 -1.67
N ASP A 468 30.98 6.01 -2.51
CA ASP A 468 29.54 6.04 -2.26
C ASP A 468 28.89 4.69 -2.61
N THR A 469 29.65 3.76 -3.21
CA THR A 469 29.12 2.49 -3.70
C THR A 469 28.83 1.48 -2.60
N LEU A 470 27.73 0.77 -2.75
CA LEU A 470 27.29 -0.34 -1.91
C LEU A 470 27.89 -1.69 -2.35
N ALA A 471 28.60 -1.76 -3.47
CA ALA A 471 29.12 -3.01 -4.03
C ALA A 471 29.88 -3.91 -3.01
N PRO A 472 30.69 -3.37 -2.07
CA PRO A 472 31.35 -4.19 -1.04
C PRO A 472 30.41 -4.84 -0.03
N TYR A 473 29.22 -4.27 0.15
CA TYR A 473 28.25 -4.65 1.18
C TYR A 473 27.10 -5.49 0.61
N LEU A 474 26.80 -5.31 -0.67
CA LEU A 474 25.87 -6.15 -1.41
C LEU A 474 26.64 -7.38 -1.87
N GLY A 475 26.38 -8.53 -1.22
CA GLY A 475 27.03 -9.80 -1.59
C GLY A 475 27.00 -10.04 -3.11
N GLN A 476 28.09 -10.60 -3.65
CA GLN A 476 28.18 -10.97 -5.06
C GLN A 476 27.04 -11.92 -5.39
N ARG A 477 26.03 -11.43 -6.11
CA ARG A 477 25.00 -12.30 -6.66
C ARG A 477 25.53 -12.92 -7.94
N SER A 478 25.32 -14.22 -8.07
CA SER A 478 25.64 -14.99 -9.26
C SER A 478 24.76 -14.52 -10.41
N PHE A 479 25.18 -13.48 -11.12
CA PHE A 479 24.51 -13.09 -12.36
C PHE A 479 25.00 -14.02 -13.47
N ARG A 480 24.08 -14.62 -14.24
CA ARG A 480 24.44 -15.04 -15.59
C ARG A 480 24.88 -13.79 -16.32
N ARG A 481 26.17 -13.69 -16.72
CA ARG A 481 26.70 -12.55 -17.48
C ARG A 481 25.79 -12.31 -18.69
N PRO A 482 25.04 -11.19 -18.76
CA PRO A 482 24.06 -10.97 -19.82
C PRO A 482 24.67 -10.50 -21.14
N GLY A 483 25.88 -10.97 -21.45
CA GLY A 483 26.52 -10.80 -22.76
C GLY A 483 26.12 -11.86 -23.78
N SER A 484 25.16 -12.73 -23.48
CA SER A 484 24.84 -13.90 -24.32
C SER A 484 23.58 -13.78 -25.17
N TYR A 485 22.85 -12.66 -25.12
CA TYR A 485 21.61 -12.50 -25.90
C TYR A 485 21.63 -11.22 -26.72
N THR A 486 21.47 -11.37 -28.03
CA THR A 486 21.12 -10.33 -28.99
C THR A 486 19.71 -9.80 -28.74
N THR A 487 19.37 -8.64 -29.34
CA THR A 487 18.02 -8.06 -29.24
C THR A 487 16.98 -9.01 -29.82
N GLU A 488 17.33 -9.70 -30.91
CA GLU A 488 16.52 -10.69 -31.61
C GLU A 488 16.27 -11.92 -30.76
N GLU A 489 17.30 -12.47 -30.10
CA GLU A 489 17.16 -13.62 -29.19
C GLU A 489 16.29 -13.27 -27.99
N LEU A 490 16.47 -12.09 -27.42
CA LEU A 490 15.61 -11.60 -26.34
C LEU A 490 14.16 -11.48 -26.81
N LYS A 491 13.92 -10.91 -28.00
CA LYS A 491 12.59 -10.77 -28.58
C LYS A 491 11.91 -12.12 -28.78
N GLN A 492 12.63 -13.09 -29.34
CA GLN A 492 12.13 -14.44 -29.57
C GLN A 492 11.79 -15.12 -28.25
N ARG A 493 12.70 -15.08 -27.27
CA ARG A 493 12.48 -15.66 -25.95
C ARG A 493 11.27 -15.04 -25.25
N TRP A 494 11.17 -13.71 -25.22
CA TRP A 494 10.03 -13.03 -24.62
C TRP A 494 8.71 -13.38 -25.31
N SER A 495 8.71 -13.50 -26.64
CA SER A 495 7.52 -13.90 -27.40
C SER A 495 7.10 -15.34 -27.10
N SER A 496 8.08 -16.26 -26.97
CA SER A 496 7.85 -17.64 -26.55
C SER A 496 7.32 -17.72 -25.12
N ASP A 497 7.90 -16.97 -24.18
CA ASP A 497 7.44 -16.91 -22.79
C ASP A 497 5.99 -16.42 -22.72
N VAL A 498 5.65 -15.33 -23.43
CA VAL A 498 4.26 -14.84 -23.54
C VAL A 498 3.31 -15.92 -24.07
N ALA A 499 3.73 -16.74 -25.02
CA ALA A 499 2.90 -17.82 -25.55
C ALA A 499 2.69 -18.96 -24.54
N LEU A 500 3.72 -19.30 -23.76
CA LEU A 500 3.68 -20.35 -22.73
C LEU A 500 2.88 -19.92 -21.48
N GLU A 501 2.93 -18.64 -21.13
CA GLU A 501 2.26 -18.08 -19.95
C GLU A 501 0.78 -17.81 -20.19
N LYS A 502 0.32 -17.79 -21.45
CA LYS A 502 -1.10 -17.57 -21.78
C LYS A 502 -1.99 -18.63 -21.13
N GLY A 503 -2.91 -18.16 -20.29
CA GLY A 503 -3.89 -19.01 -19.63
C GLY A 503 -3.40 -19.60 -18.30
N ASN A 504 -2.16 -19.33 -17.88
CA ASN A 504 -1.71 -19.63 -16.53
C ASN A 504 -2.46 -18.73 -15.52
N ARG A 505 -3.17 -19.35 -14.58
CA ARG A 505 -3.91 -18.66 -13.51
C ARG A 505 -3.24 -18.80 -12.13
N ASP A 506 -2.26 -19.68 -11.99
CA ASP A 506 -1.63 -20.08 -10.73
C ASP A 506 -0.19 -19.57 -10.68
N TRP A 507 -0.03 -18.25 -10.77
CA TRP A 507 1.29 -17.60 -10.84
C TRP A 507 1.55 -16.67 -9.67
N ASP A 508 0.55 -15.97 -9.15
CA ASP A 508 0.75 -15.05 -8.02
C ASP A 508 0.23 -15.69 -6.73
N ARG A 509 1.12 -15.94 -5.77
CA ARG A 509 0.75 -16.50 -4.47
C ARG A 509 0.32 -15.39 -3.53
N GLY A 510 -0.66 -15.62 -2.68
CA GLY A 510 -1.08 -14.66 -1.66
C GLY A 510 -2.34 -15.14 -0.95
N TRP A 511 -2.66 -14.50 0.18
CA TRP A 511 -3.87 -14.80 0.94
C TRP A 511 -5.10 -14.79 0.01
N GLY A 512 -5.83 -15.89 -0.02
CA GLY A 512 -6.98 -16.10 -0.90
C GLY A 512 -6.69 -16.50 -2.36
N VAL A 513 -5.45 -16.84 -2.73
CA VAL A 513 -5.12 -17.38 -4.08
C VAL A 513 -4.74 -18.87 -4.06
N ASP A 514 -3.94 -19.34 -3.11
CA ASP A 514 -3.46 -20.75 -3.06
C ASP A 514 -3.25 -21.26 -1.61
N GLY A 515 -4.30 -21.35 -0.80
CA GLY A 515 -4.23 -22.13 0.45
C GLY A 515 -4.76 -21.50 1.73
N ASP A 516 -5.10 -20.21 1.75
CA ASP A 516 -5.60 -19.56 2.98
C ASP A 516 -7.13 -19.33 3.01
N ILE A 517 -7.80 -19.77 1.94
CA ILE A 517 -9.23 -20.04 1.93
C ILE A 517 -9.34 -21.49 1.55
N SER A 518 -9.95 -22.31 2.40
CA SER A 518 -10.17 -23.72 2.09
C SER A 518 -10.94 -23.81 0.75
N PRO A 519 -10.42 -24.50 -0.27
CA PRO A 519 -11.09 -24.61 -1.57
C PRO A 519 -12.39 -25.41 -1.48
N PHE A 520 -12.60 -26.13 -0.39
CA PHE A 520 -13.79 -26.96 -0.14
C PHE A 520 -14.85 -26.24 0.69
N THR A 521 -14.45 -25.32 1.58
CA THR A 521 -15.37 -24.67 2.53
C THR A 521 -15.49 -23.17 2.35
N HIS A 522 -14.63 -22.55 1.53
CA HIS A 522 -14.51 -21.10 1.36
C HIS A 522 -14.28 -20.33 2.68
N LYS A 523 -13.79 -21.01 3.72
CA LYS A 523 -13.50 -20.42 5.04
C LYS A 523 -12.05 -19.96 5.14
N GLU A 524 -11.83 -18.90 5.92
CA GLU A 524 -10.50 -18.39 6.27
C GLU A 524 -9.68 -19.44 7.02
N VAL A 525 -8.44 -19.64 6.59
CA VAL A 525 -7.45 -20.45 7.32
C VAL A 525 -6.90 -19.61 8.46
N LEU A 526 -7.31 -19.96 9.68
CA LEU A 526 -6.96 -19.22 10.90
C LEU A 526 -5.55 -19.55 11.42
N GLU A 527 -4.92 -20.62 10.91
CA GLU A 527 -3.62 -21.14 11.34
C GLU A 527 -2.94 -21.82 10.14
N ASN A 528 -1.71 -21.42 9.81
CA ASN A 528 -0.98 -21.98 8.67
C ASN A 528 -0.10 -23.16 9.12
N TYR A 529 -0.42 -24.36 8.64
CA TYR A 529 0.36 -25.58 8.84
C TYR A 529 0.96 -26.02 7.50
N THR A 530 2.23 -26.39 7.50
CA THR A 530 2.89 -26.90 6.29
C THR A 530 2.19 -28.15 5.76
N ASP A 531 1.66 -28.07 4.53
CA ASP A 531 0.78 -29.06 3.87
C ASP A 531 1.29 -30.51 3.94
N ARG A 532 2.61 -30.72 4.02
CA ARG A 532 3.21 -32.06 4.01
C ARG A 532 3.39 -32.70 5.37
N ARG A 533 3.32 -31.93 6.46
CA ARG A 533 3.60 -32.46 7.81
C ARG A 533 2.64 -32.00 8.90
N GLN A 534 1.69 -31.10 8.60
CA GLN A 534 0.74 -30.56 9.58
C GLN A 534 1.39 -29.83 10.78
N TYR A 535 2.59 -29.29 10.59
CA TYR A 535 3.28 -28.46 11.59
C TYR A 535 3.30 -26.99 11.15
N ASP A 536 3.17 -26.08 12.10
CA ASP A 536 3.34 -24.64 11.89
C ASP A 536 4.80 -24.28 11.54
N CYS A 537 5.08 -23.00 11.28
CA CYS A 537 6.42 -22.54 10.92
C CYS A 537 7.48 -22.74 12.02
N PHE A 538 7.07 -23.10 13.23
CA PHE A 538 7.97 -23.41 14.35
C PHE A 538 8.11 -24.91 14.60
N GLY A 539 7.45 -25.74 13.79
CA GLY A 539 7.50 -27.19 13.93
C GLY A 539 6.50 -27.76 14.95
N PHE A 540 5.44 -27.03 15.31
CA PHE A 540 4.39 -27.55 16.21
C PHE A 540 3.09 -27.87 15.47
N ASN A 541 2.50 -29.02 15.78
CA ASN A 541 1.25 -29.46 15.17
C ASN A 541 0.06 -28.68 15.73
N LYS A 542 -1.16 -29.01 15.29
CA LYS A 542 -2.38 -28.35 15.77
C LYS A 542 -2.56 -28.44 17.28
N ALA A 543 -2.22 -29.58 17.87
CA ALA A 543 -2.26 -29.80 19.31
C ALA A 543 -1.10 -29.12 20.07
N GLY A 544 -0.16 -28.48 19.36
CA GLY A 544 0.93 -27.72 19.93
C GLY A 544 2.20 -28.52 20.22
N TYR A 545 2.32 -29.74 19.69
CA TYR A 545 3.46 -30.64 19.92
C TYR A 545 4.37 -30.72 18.70
N ASP A 546 5.68 -30.80 18.93
CA ASP A 546 6.69 -31.09 17.88
C ASP A 546 6.84 -32.60 17.63
N ASP A 547 7.70 -32.97 16.69
CA ASP A 547 8.03 -34.36 16.36
C ASP A 547 8.62 -35.15 17.56
N ASN A 548 9.11 -34.47 18.59
CA ASN A 548 9.70 -35.06 19.80
C ASN A 548 8.70 -35.14 20.97
N GLY A 549 7.45 -34.69 20.78
CA GLY A 549 6.44 -34.63 21.85
C GLY A 549 6.60 -33.44 22.81
N THR A 550 7.41 -32.44 22.47
CA THR A 550 7.56 -31.19 23.24
C THR A 550 6.42 -30.24 22.89
N HIS A 551 5.67 -29.81 23.91
CA HIS A 551 4.64 -28.80 23.72
C HIS A 551 5.26 -27.41 23.60
N HIS A 552 4.70 -26.53 22.76
CA HIS A 552 5.24 -25.17 22.52
C HIS A 552 5.39 -24.32 23.79
N THR A 553 4.62 -24.59 24.85
CA THR A 553 4.75 -23.90 26.16
C THR A 553 5.99 -24.33 26.93
N ASN A 554 6.56 -25.48 26.59
CA ASN A 554 7.70 -26.10 27.24
C ASN A 554 8.96 -26.01 26.37
N ALA A 555 8.86 -25.40 25.18
CA ALA A 555 9.94 -25.30 24.23
C ALA A 555 10.99 -24.27 24.71
N VAL A 556 12.24 -24.71 24.82
CA VAL A 556 13.36 -23.86 25.21
C VAL A 556 13.71 -22.91 24.07
N VAL A 557 13.83 -21.62 24.36
CA VAL A 557 14.23 -20.60 23.38
C VAL A 557 15.74 -20.43 23.41
N SER A 558 16.44 -20.79 22.33
CA SER A 558 17.90 -20.77 22.24
C SER A 558 18.52 -19.36 22.27
N GLN A 559 17.73 -18.32 22.02
CA GLN A 559 18.20 -16.93 21.83
C GLN A 559 18.20 -16.08 23.10
N TRP A 560 17.67 -16.60 24.22
CA TRP A 560 17.64 -15.89 25.51
C TRP A 560 18.43 -16.67 26.56
N PRO A 561 19.78 -16.68 26.48
CA PRO A 561 20.58 -17.24 27.55
C PRO A 561 20.26 -16.44 28.82
N ASN A 562 20.05 -17.12 29.95
CA ASN A 562 19.73 -16.55 31.27
C ASN A 562 18.24 -16.41 31.65
N LEU A 563 17.30 -16.95 30.88
CA LEU A 563 15.91 -17.14 31.35
C LEU A 563 15.64 -18.62 31.62
N ASP A 564 15.04 -18.92 32.78
CA ASP A 564 14.68 -20.30 33.16
C ASP A 564 13.57 -20.87 32.29
N ASN A 565 12.59 -20.03 31.89
CA ASN A 565 11.46 -20.41 31.04
C ASN A 565 11.01 -19.24 30.14
N PRO A 566 11.79 -18.86 29.11
CA PRO A 566 11.40 -17.80 28.20
C PRO A 566 10.07 -18.14 27.50
N LEU A 567 9.19 -17.15 27.35
CA LEU A 567 7.97 -17.28 26.56
C LEU A 567 8.35 -17.55 25.10
N HIS A 568 8.01 -18.76 24.62
CA HIS A 568 8.22 -19.15 23.23
C HIS A 568 7.24 -18.43 22.31
N GLU A 569 7.71 -18.00 21.14
CA GLU A 569 6.94 -17.19 20.19
C GLU A 569 5.65 -17.88 19.72
N ALA A 570 5.71 -19.18 19.40
CA ALA A 570 4.53 -19.98 19.06
C ALA A 570 3.44 -19.93 20.16
N THR A 571 3.82 -19.93 21.44
CA THR A 571 2.89 -19.81 22.58
C THR A 571 2.23 -18.43 22.60
N ALA A 572 3.01 -17.36 22.44
CA ALA A 572 2.51 -15.99 22.42
C ALA A 572 1.52 -15.77 21.28
N ARG A 573 1.87 -16.20 20.05
CA ARG A 573 1.01 -16.11 18.86
C ARG A 573 -0.32 -16.83 19.06
N ARG A 574 -0.30 -18.08 19.55
CA ARG A 574 -1.51 -18.86 19.83
C ARG A 574 -2.38 -18.22 20.92
N ARG A 575 -1.77 -17.62 21.96
CA ARG A 575 -2.50 -16.90 23.01
C ARG A 575 -3.22 -15.67 22.47
N ILE A 576 -2.56 -14.85 21.66
CA ILE A 576 -3.18 -13.68 21.02
C ILE A 576 -4.27 -14.10 20.04
N LEU A 577 -4.01 -15.10 19.20
CA LEU A 577 -5.00 -15.62 18.25
C LEU A 577 -6.25 -16.13 18.98
N LYS A 578 -6.06 -16.89 20.06
CA LYS A 578 -7.16 -17.36 20.91
C LYS A 578 -7.96 -16.19 21.48
N LEU A 579 -7.29 -15.15 21.99
CA LEU A 579 -7.95 -13.96 22.52
C LEU A 579 -8.83 -13.26 21.47
N ILE A 580 -8.34 -13.12 20.23
CA ILE A 580 -9.13 -12.55 19.13
C ILE A 580 -10.33 -13.44 18.84
N LYS A 581 -10.12 -14.75 18.67
CA LYS A 581 -11.18 -15.73 18.37
C LYS A 581 -12.26 -15.79 19.44
N ASP A 582 -11.89 -15.77 20.72
CA ASP A 582 -12.83 -15.85 21.85
C ASP A 582 -13.75 -14.61 21.94
N GLN A 583 -13.36 -13.49 21.33
CA GLN A 583 -14.14 -12.25 21.31
C GLN A 583 -14.99 -12.07 20.06
N ILE A 584 -14.71 -12.80 18.97
CA ILE A 584 -15.53 -12.81 17.76
C ILE A 584 -16.71 -13.74 18.02
N PRO A 585 -17.97 -13.25 18.00
CA PRO A 585 -19.14 -14.11 18.12
C PRO A 585 -19.07 -15.21 17.07
N ARG A 586 -19.29 -16.46 17.47
CA ARG A 586 -19.40 -17.57 16.53
C ARG A 586 -20.57 -17.26 15.60
N LEU A 587 -20.28 -16.80 14.37
CA LEU A 587 -21.27 -16.69 13.33
C LEU A 587 -21.85 -18.09 13.12
N TYR A 588 -23.18 -18.20 13.09
CA TYR A 588 -23.93 -19.46 13.22
C TYR A 588 -23.64 -20.53 12.15
N ASP A 589 -22.74 -20.27 11.19
CA ASP A 589 -22.39 -21.15 10.07
C ASP A 589 -20.87 -21.44 9.93
N VAL A 590 -20.05 -21.03 10.90
CA VAL A 590 -18.59 -21.28 10.87
C VAL A 590 -18.22 -22.41 11.82
N GLU A 591 -18.34 -23.67 11.36
CA GLU A 591 -17.56 -24.76 11.94
C GLU A 591 -16.06 -24.42 11.76
N ILE A 592 -15.40 -24.13 12.87
CA ILE A 592 -13.94 -24.22 12.99
C ILE A 592 -13.70 -25.71 13.24
N GLY A 593 -13.08 -26.40 12.29
CA GLY A 593 -12.73 -27.80 12.48
C GLY A 593 -11.91 -27.98 13.76
N GLU A 594 -12.30 -28.95 14.59
CA GLU A 594 -11.62 -29.34 15.83
C GLU A 594 -10.12 -29.56 15.62
#